data_AF-F9WLF0-F1
#
_entry.id   AF-F9WLF0-F1
#
_cell.length_a   1.000
_cell.length_b   1.000
_cell.length_c   1.000
_cell.angle_alpha   90.00
_cell.angle_beta   90.00
_cell.angle_gamma   90.00
#
_symmetry.space_group_name_H-M   'P 1'
#
loop_
_entity.id
_entity.type
_entity.pdbx_description
1 polymer ?
#
loop_
_entity_poly.entity_id
_entity_poly.type
_entity_poly.pdbx_seq_one_letter_code
_entity_poly.pdbx_strand_id
1 'polypeptide(L)'
;MRTAAMIARTNITYKKILNTSTENIDTVNLTEWKDKALQVLNKTYNGIKLNTKKYHWSLTKANEKIGDVQKTAVEAVGRLEVAVKNFELCRVAVSDAVKKVNSASSVVEAANKSVLASANVKMFCEIVGQFSRSKEKLRTTGKKMTDATQSAVDAVTISKRVQAEVTIADELIKEVGVWLRGSNLALVHKLSGTHGVAKASNAMSTSVRTASKAVSIVNEIEQKMKTERELIKFVETQLANMSSVTGASISDVEFDVCNSRVSEILKKESSEVIRSIAKFNTTLLTRLNASLHQIDGEADAIGHKLLDVSKQVQEANSNAQNVFLLSNQATENVRETIVELVSGVVAELCAVLSRLRALHDEAGAFSVHAAHGQTNISEWLVRVGNVAGESDGFADLSGSVEGAFATAGKRLEVLKRVLHRADEQRGKVVGKLAASVAVKESDKHGIQINKTFHNVFSNITSRVSADFSKDACNASLMSESLKLLSNMTDHPAVMNSLQTVTQLNKLTESMKERVLKAHNLMRMATDSSAQADAALEEAIRMPRERSGKPQCPALYRQLLNMLGLHW
;
A
#
# COMPACT_ATOMS: atom_id res chain seq x y z
N MET A 1 88.99 -21.23 -112.74
CA MET A 1 88.52 -22.10 -111.61
C MET A 1 89.45 -22.15 -110.39
N ARG A 2 90.80 -22.06 -110.51
CA ARG A 2 91.70 -22.06 -109.32
C ARG A 2 91.61 -20.82 -108.42
N THR A 3 91.12 -19.68 -108.92
CA THR A 3 90.96 -18.43 -108.16
C THR A 3 89.73 -18.42 -107.26
N ALA A 4 88.62 -19.05 -107.69
CA ALA A 4 87.38 -19.14 -106.91
C ALA A 4 87.48 -20.11 -105.72
N ALA A 5 88.17 -21.24 -105.88
CA ALA A 5 88.43 -22.19 -104.79
C ALA A 5 89.37 -21.62 -103.72
N MET A 6 90.25 -20.70 -104.08
CA MET A 6 91.20 -20.08 -103.15
C MET A 6 90.57 -18.94 -102.34
N ILE A 7 89.69 -18.15 -102.97
CA ILE A 7 88.86 -17.14 -102.30
C ILE A 7 87.87 -17.82 -101.35
N ALA A 8 87.22 -18.91 -101.77
CA ALA A 8 86.33 -19.68 -100.90
C ALA A 8 87.07 -20.30 -99.69
N ARG A 9 88.27 -20.87 -99.87
CA ARG A 9 89.06 -21.41 -98.73
C ARG A 9 89.55 -20.34 -97.77
N THR A 10 89.96 -19.15 -98.24
CA THR A 10 90.34 -18.05 -97.33
C THR A 10 89.12 -17.48 -96.61
N ASN A 11 87.98 -17.32 -97.29
CA ASN A 11 86.72 -16.87 -96.66
C ASN A 11 86.21 -17.86 -95.60
N ILE A 12 86.36 -19.17 -95.83
CA ILE A 12 85.98 -20.22 -94.86
C ILE A 12 86.90 -20.22 -93.63
N THR A 13 88.22 -20.05 -93.80
CA THR A 13 89.14 -19.99 -92.65
C THR A 13 88.94 -18.73 -91.81
N TYR A 14 88.71 -17.57 -92.42
CA TYR A 14 88.47 -16.31 -91.69
C TYR A 14 87.09 -16.26 -91.03
N LYS A 15 86.04 -16.76 -91.70
CA LYS A 15 84.69 -16.90 -91.11
C LYS A 15 84.70 -17.88 -89.92
N LYS A 16 85.52 -18.93 -89.97
CA LYS A 16 85.68 -19.88 -88.85
C LYS A 16 86.40 -19.25 -87.64
N ILE A 17 87.38 -18.36 -87.88
CA ILE A 17 88.10 -17.61 -86.82
C ILE A 17 87.21 -16.52 -86.19
N LEU A 18 86.42 -15.81 -87.00
CA LEU A 18 85.44 -14.84 -86.51
C LEU A 18 84.29 -15.54 -85.76
N ASN A 19 83.78 -16.66 -86.26
CA ASN A 19 82.73 -17.43 -85.59
C ASN A 19 83.18 -18.02 -84.24
N THR A 20 84.41 -18.54 -84.13
CA THR A 20 84.95 -19.02 -82.84
C THR A 20 85.18 -17.89 -81.83
N SER A 21 85.27 -16.64 -82.28
CA SER A 21 85.36 -15.47 -81.41
C SER A 21 83.98 -14.93 -80.97
N THR A 22 82.89 -15.36 -81.62
CA THR A 22 81.51 -14.96 -81.31
C THR A 22 80.70 -16.01 -80.54
N GLU A 23 81.12 -17.28 -80.54
CA GLU A 23 80.37 -18.40 -79.93
C GLU A 23 80.25 -18.35 -78.38
N ASN A 24 80.93 -17.43 -77.70
CA ASN A 24 80.91 -17.30 -76.22
C ASN A 24 80.66 -15.86 -75.73
N ILE A 25 79.94 -15.02 -76.48
CA ILE A 25 79.73 -13.61 -76.10
C ILE A 25 78.94 -13.45 -74.79
N ASP A 26 78.15 -14.47 -74.41
CA ASP A 26 77.37 -14.50 -73.17
C ASP A 26 78.20 -14.92 -71.94
N THR A 27 79.43 -15.41 -72.12
CA THR A 27 80.29 -15.94 -71.04
C THR A 27 81.69 -15.32 -70.98
N VAL A 28 82.11 -14.57 -72.00
CA VAL A 28 83.43 -13.93 -72.08
C VAL A 28 83.38 -12.49 -71.56
N ASN A 29 84.34 -12.12 -70.71
CA ASN A 29 84.53 -10.74 -70.25
C ASN A 29 84.68 -9.80 -71.47
N LEU A 30 83.90 -8.70 -71.52
CA LEU A 30 83.92 -7.73 -72.62
C LEU A 30 85.34 -7.20 -72.95
N THR A 31 86.20 -7.09 -71.93
CA THR A 31 87.61 -6.72 -72.10
C THR A 31 88.39 -7.80 -72.85
N GLU A 32 88.18 -9.06 -72.49
CA GLU A 32 88.83 -10.22 -73.12
C GLU A 32 88.34 -10.45 -74.56
N TRP A 33 87.04 -10.20 -74.81
CA TRP A 33 86.48 -10.25 -76.17
C TRP A 33 87.07 -9.14 -77.06
N LYS A 34 87.18 -7.91 -76.55
CA LYS A 34 87.82 -6.78 -77.23
C LYS A 34 89.25 -7.10 -77.63
N ASP A 35 90.05 -7.62 -76.69
CA ASP A 35 91.45 -7.94 -76.92
C ASP A 35 91.61 -9.06 -77.96
N LYS A 36 90.76 -10.09 -77.91
CA LYS A 36 90.73 -11.17 -78.91
C LYS A 36 90.30 -10.67 -80.30
N ALA A 37 89.26 -9.84 -80.39
CA ALA A 37 88.80 -9.27 -81.65
C ALA A 37 89.86 -8.36 -82.30
N LEU A 38 90.53 -7.52 -81.51
CA LEU A 38 91.66 -6.69 -81.95
C LEU A 38 92.84 -7.54 -82.41
N GLN A 39 93.15 -8.61 -81.69
CA GLN A 39 94.22 -9.53 -82.05
C GLN A 39 93.93 -10.27 -83.37
N VAL A 40 92.69 -10.71 -83.59
CA VAL A 40 92.24 -11.32 -84.85
C VAL A 40 92.30 -10.33 -86.00
N LEU A 41 91.84 -9.08 -85.81
CA LEU A 41 91.92 -8.01 -86.82
C LEU A 41 93.38 -7.70 -87.18
N ASN A 42 94.27 -7.57 -86.19
CA ASN A 42 95.70 -7.34 -86.41
C ASN A 42 96.39 -8.51 -87.13
N LYS A 43 96.07 -9.75 -86.75
CA LYS A 43 96.63 -10.95 -87.39
C LYS A 43 96.17 -11.08 -88.84
N THR A 44 94.90 -10.78 -89.10
CA THR A 44 94.31 -10.74 -90.44
C THR A 44 94.95 -9.65 -91.29
N TYR A 45 95.15 -8.47 -90.72
CA TYR A 45 95.81 -7.35 -91.38
C TYR A 45 97.26 -7.65 -91.75
N ASN A 46 98.05 -8.16 -90.80
CA ASN A 46 99.44 -8.54 -91.03
C ASN A 46 99.55 -9.65 -92.09
N GLY A 47 98.62 -10.62 -92.09
CA GLY A 47 98.55 -11.68 -93.11
C GLY A 47 98.26 -11.17 -94.52
N ILE A 48 97.47 -10.10 -94.66
CA ILE A 48 97.19 -9.44 -95.95
C ILE A 48 98.36 -8.56 -96.39
N LYS A 49 98.93 -7.77 -95.47
CA LYS A 49 100.07 -6.87 -95.71
C LYS A 49 101.35 -7.60 -96.15
N LEU A 50 101.64 -8.75 -95.54
CA LEU A 50 102.85 -9.54 -95.83
C LEU A 50 102.77 -10.34 -97.14
N ASN A 51 101.58 -10.48 -97.73
CA ASN A 51 101.37 -11.28 -98.95
C ASN A 51 101.17 -10.39 -100.18
N THR A 52 102.19 -9.59 -100.51
CA THR A 52 102.17 -8.56 -101.56
C THR A 52 101.97 -9.08 -102.98
N LYS A 53 102.17 -10.38 -103.23
CA LYS A 53 102.05 -10.98 -104.57
C LYS A 53 100.63 -11.37 -104.96
N LYS A 54 99.68 -11.41 -104.02
CA LYS A 54 98.37 -12.05 -104.22
C LYS A 54 97.17 -11.10 -104.15
N TYR A 55 97.37 -9.89 -103.64
CA TYR A 55 96.31 -8.91 -103.45
C TYR A 55 96.68 -7.59 -104.15
N HIS A 56 95.67 -6.93 -104.71
CA HIS A 56 95.82 -5.72 -105.51
C HIS A 56 96.40 -4.56 -104.68
N TRP A 57 97.26 -3.72 -105.27
CA TRP A 57 98.02 -2.66 -104.58
C TRP A 57 97.16 -1.62 -103.84
N SER A 58 95.88 -1.50 -104.19
CA SER A 58 94.89 -0.66 -103.51
C SER A 58 94.50 -1.16 -102.11
N LEU A 59 94.73 -2.45 -101.81
CA LEU A 59 94.51 -3.05 -100.48
C LEU A 59 95.74 -2.95 -99.56
N THR A 60 96.96 -2.86 -100.12
CA THR A 60 98.21 -2.78 -99.33
C THR A 60 98.56 -1.34 -98.91
N LYS A 61 97.99 -0.31 -99.54
CA LYS A 61 98.08 1.10 -99.11
C LYS A 61 96.98 1.54 -98.13
N ALA A 62 96.02 0.67 -97.80
CA ALA A 62 94.83 1.00 -97.02
C ALA A 62 95.03 0.88 -95.48
N ASN A 63 96.14 1.42 -94.95
CA ASN A 63 96.35 1.52 -93.49
C ASN A 63 95.15 2.21 -92.79
N GLU A 64 94.57 3.24 -93.43
CA GLU A 64 93.47 4.03 -92.87
C GLU A 64 92.18 3.22 -92.70
N LYS A 65 91.74 2.45 -93.72
CA LYS A 65 90.46 1.72 -93.65
C LYS A 65 90.41 0.61 -92.60
N ILE A 66 91.53 -0.06 -92.34
CA ILE A 66 91.59 -1.09 -91.28
C ILE A 66 91.77 -0.45 -89.90
N GLY A 67 92.49 0.69 -89.84
CA GLY A 67 92.47 1.56 -88.66
C GLY A 67 91.07 2.02 -88.31
N ASP A 68 90.24 2.37 -89.29
CA ASP A 68 88.85 2.78 -89.09
C ASP A 68 87.96 1.64 -88.57
N VAL A 69 88.13 0.42 -89.09
CA VAL A 69 87.38 -0.76 -88.60
C VAL A 69 87.80 -1.12 -87.17
N GLN A 70 89.10 -1.08 -86.87
CA GLN A 70 89.59 -1.30 -85.50
C GLN A 70 89.08 -0.21 -84.55
N LYS A 71 89.14 1.05 -84.97
CA LYS A 71 88.61 2.19 -84.21
C LYS A 71 87.11 2.07 -83.97
N THR A 72 86.34 1.71 -85.00
CA THR A 72 84.88 1.50 -84.90
C THR A 72 84.54 0.36 -83.94
N ALA A 73 85.29 -0.75 -83.98
CA ALA A 73 85.11 -1.86 -83.06
C ALA A 73 85.41 -1.46 -81.61
N VAL A 74 86.49 -0.70 -81.39
CA VAL A 74 86.85 -0.13 -80.07
C VAL A 74 85.78 0.85 -79.58
N GLU A 75 85.29 1.73 -80.44
CA GLU A 75 84.23 2.69 -80.11
C GLU A 75 82.89 2.00 -79.80
N ALA A 76 82.53 0.94 -80.55
CA ALA A 76 81.32 0.17 -80.32
C ALA A 76 81.37 -0.61 -78.99
N VAL A 77 82.51 -1.24 -78.67
CA VAL A 77 82.72 -1.88 -77.36
C VAL A 77 82.71 -0.84 -76.24
N GLY A 78 83.36 0.31 -76.43
CA GLY A 78 83.33 1.39 -75.45
C GLY A 78 81.90 1.90 -75.18
N ARG A 79 81.07 2.03 -76.23
CA ARG A 79 79.65 2.38 -76.09
C ARG A 79 78.84 1.30 -75.39
N LEU A 80 79.12 0.02 -75.66
CA LEU A 80 78.44 -1.11 -75.01
C LEU A 80 78.83 -1.24 -73.54
N GLU A 81 80.12 -1.08 -73.20
CA GLU A 81 80.62 -1.04 -71.81
C GLU A 81 79.95 0.09 -71.02
N VAL A 82 79.80 1.29 -71.61
CA VAL A 82 79.08 2.41 -71.00
C VAL A 82 77.59 2.09 -70.82
N ALA A 83 76.95 1.48 -71.83
CA ALA A 83 75.54 1.09 -71.74
C ALA A 83 75.29 0.03 -70.66
N VAL A 84 76.15 -1.00 -70.56
CA VAL A 84 76.09 -2.04 -69.52
C VAL A 84 76.28 -1.44 -68.12
N LYS A 85 77.28 -0.56 -67.94
CA LYS A 85 77.48 0.16 -66.67
C LYS A 85 76.26 1.01 -66.29
N ASN A 86 75.69 1.74 -67.26
CA ASN A 86 74.48 2.52 -67.02
C ASN A 86 73.27 1.63 -66.67
N PHE A 87 73.16 0.44 -67.27
CA PHE A 87 72.10 -0.51 -66.96
C PHE A 87 72.27 -1.13 -65.57
N GLU A 88 73.50 -1.45 -65.16
CA GLU A 88 73.81 -1.90 -63.80
C GLU A 88 73.49 -0.83 -62.75
N LEU A 89 73.86 0.43 -63.01
CA LEU A 89 73.51 1.57 -62.16
C LEU A 89 71.99 1.74 -62.06
N CYS A 90 71.26 1.64 -63.18
CA CYS A 90 69.79 1.67 -63.18
C CYS A 90 69.19 0.50 -62.38
N ARG A 91 69.74 -0.71 -62.51
CA ARG A 91 69.28 -1.89 -61.77
C ARG A 91 69.46 -1.72 -60.26
N VAL A 92 70.60 -1.17 -59.83
CA VAL A 92 70.86 -0.84 -58.42
C VAL A 92 69.88 0.24 -57.94
N ALA A 93 69.68 1.30 -58.72
CA ALA A 93 68.74 2.37 -58.39
C ALA A 93 67.28 1.88 -58.28
N VAL A 94 66.84 0.98 -59.18
CA VAL A 94 65.52 0.35 -59.12
C VAL A 94 65.38 -0.56 -57.89
N SER A 95 66.40 -1.36 -57.58
CA SER A 95 66.41 -2.20 -56.36
C SER A 95 66.31 -1.36 -55.08
N ASP A 96 67.06 -0.27 -55.00
CA ASP A 96 67.00 0.67 -53.87
C ASP A 96 65.65 1.40 -53.82
N ALA A 97 65.08 1.78 -54.96
CA ALA A 97 63.74 2.37 -55.02
C ALA A 97 62.67 1.39 -54.51
N VAL A 98 62.71 0.12 -54.92
CA VAL A 98 61.78 -0.93 -54.44
C VAL A 98 61.92 -1.12 -52.93
N LYS A 99 63.14 -1.17 -52.39
CA LYS A 99 63.36 -1.24 -50.93
C LYS A 99 62.77 -0.03 -50.20
N LYS A 100 62.97 1.18 -50.72
CA LYS A 100 62.43 2.42 -50.14
C LYS A 100 60.90 2.46 -50.20
N VAL A 101 60.29 2.05 -51.31
CA VAL A 101 58.83 1.97 -51.45
C VAL A 101 58.24 0.94 -50.49
N ASN A 102 58.85 -0.26 -50.38
CA ASN A 102 58.40 -1.28 -49.43
C ASN A 102 58.52 -0.81 -47.98
N SER A 103 59.62 -0.12 -47.64
CA SER A 103 59.80 0.47 -46.32
C SER A 103 58.81 1.61 -46.04
N ALA A 104 58.49 2.44 -47.04
CA ALA A 104 57.48 3.49 -46.88
C ALA A 104 56.08 2.89 -46.73
N SER A 105 55.75 1.85 -47.51
CA SER A 105 54.48 1.14 -47.42
C SER A 105 54.27 0.51 -46.05
N SER A 106 55.30 -0.11 -45.46
CA SER A 106 55.20 -0.69 -44.12
C SER A 106 55.00 0.37 -43.02
N VAL A 107 55.65 1.52 -43.15
CA VAL A 107 55.44 2.67 -42.25
C VAL A 107 54.02 3.22 -42.37
N VAL A 108 53.49 3.37 -43.59
CA VAL A 108 52.11 3.81 -43.83
C VAL A 108 51.10 2.82 -43.24
N GLU A 109 51.33 1.51 -43.41
CA GLU A 109 50.44 0.48 -42.85
C GLU A 109 50.46 0.47 -41.32
N ALA A 110 51.63 0.67 -40.70
CA ALA A 110 51.77 0.79 -39.25
C ALA A 110 51.07 2.06 -38.72
N ALA A 111 51.21 3.20 -39.42
CA ALA A 111 50.52 4.43 -39.08
C ALA A 111 49.00 4.27 -39.19
N ASN A 112 48.49 3.64 -40.26
CA ASN A 112 47.07 3.37 -40.42
C ASN A 112 46.51 2.49 -39.28
N LYS A 113 47.23 1.42 -38.90
CA LYS A 113 46.84 0.56 -37.77
C LYS A 113 46.83 1.33 -36.44
N SER A 114 47.80 2.22 -36.22
CA SER A 114 47.86 3.05 -35.01
C SER A 114 46.67 4.01 -34.92
N VAL A 115 46.29 4.65 -36.03
CA VAL A 115 45.11 5.54 -36.11
C VAL A 115 43.82 4.76 -35.84
N LEU A 116 43.63 3.61 -36.50
CA LEU A 116 42.47 2.74 -36.27
C LEU A 116 42.40 2.24 -34.82
N ALA A 117 43.53 1.83 -34.25
CA ALA A 117 43.61 1.43 -32.86
C ALA A 117 43.20 2.57 -31.94
N SER A 118 43.71 3.78 -32.15
CA SER A 118 43.34 4.95 -31.34
C SER A 118 41.84 5.24 -31.37
N ALA A 119 41.21 5.21 -32.55
CA ALA A 119 39.77 5.41 -32.69
C ALA A 119 38.95 4.32 -31.97
N ASN A 120 39.33 3.05 -32.16
CA ASN A 120 38.66 1.91 -31.54
C ASN A 120 38.77 1.93 -30.01
N VAL A 121 39.94 2.26 -29.46
CA VAL A 121 40.12 2.32 -28.00
C VAL A 121 39.33 3.47 -27.41
N LYS A 122 39.29 4.64 -28.05
CA LYS A 122 38.47 5.77 -27.58
C LYS A 122 37.00 5.35 -27.45
N MET A 123 36.44 4.78 -28.52
CA MET A 123 35.05 4.31 -28.52
C MET A 123 34.81 3.23 -27.45
N PHE A 124 35.74 2.28 -27.32
CA PHE A 124 35.69 1.26 -26.29
C PHE A 124 35.66 1.87 -24.87
N CYS A 125 36.52 2.85 -24.58
CA CYS A 125 36.53 3.53 -23.28
C CYS A 125 35.24 4.32 -23.01
N GLU A 126 34.69 5.00 -24.01
CA GLU A 126 33.39 5.68 -23.89
C GLU A 126 32.29 4.69 -23.47
N ILE A 127 32.25 3.51 -24.10
CA ILE A 127 31.31 2.44 -23.78
C ILE A 127 31.54 1.88 -22.38
N VAL A 128 32.79 1.69 -21.94
CA VAL A 128 33.11 1.24 -20.56
C VAL A 128 32.58 2.25 -19.54
N GLY A 129 32.84 3.54 -19.76
CA GLY A 129 32.33 4.61 -18.90
C GLY A 129 30.80 4.64 -18.85
N GLN A 130 30.15 4.49 -20.00
CA GLN A 130 28.69 4.42 -20.09
C GLN A 130 28.13 3.16 -19.42
N PHE A 131 28.81 2.02 -19.56
CA PHE A 131 28.41 0.75 -18.94
C PHE A 131 28.38 0.86 -17.42
N SER A 132 29.42 1.43 -16.81
CA SER A 132 29.47 1.65 -15.35
C SER A 132 28.28 2.50 -14.87
N ARG A 133 28.01 3.62 -15.55
CA ARG A 133 26.85 4.48 -15.25
C ARG A 133 25.51 3.77 -15.42
N SER A 134 25.32 3.08 -16.54
CA SER A 134 24.06 2.37 -16.86
C SER A 134 23.80 1.24 -15.87
N LYS A 135 24.84 0.49 -15.49
CA LYS A 135 24.78 -0.59 -14.49
C LYS A 135 24.37 -0.05 -13.12
N GLU A 136 24.97 1.05 -12.68
CA GLU A 136 24.62 1.67 -11.39
C GLU A 136 23.21 2.29 -11.40
N LYS A 137 22.82 2.93 -12.50
CA LYS A 137 21.47 3.46 -12.70
C LYS A 137 20.41 2.36 -12.64
N LEU A 138 20.63 1.25 -13.33
CA LEU A 138 19.75 0.08 -13.31
C LEU A 138 19.71 -0.54 -11.90
N ARG A 139 20.86 -0.65 -11.21
CA ARG A 139 20.92 -1.15 -9.82
C ARG A 139 20.09 -0.29 -8.87
N THR A 140 20.25 1.03 -8.95
CA THR A 140 19.48 1.99 -8.13
C THR A 140 17.98 1.90 -8.42
N THR A 141 17.61 1.81 -9.70
CA THR A 141 16.21 1.61 -10.12
C THR A 141 15.65 0.29 -9.60
N GLY A 142 16.46 -0.78 -9.61
CA GLY A 142 16.11 -2.07 -9.02
C GLY A 142 15.85 -2.03 -7.52
N LYS A 143 16.60 -1.23 -6.75
CA LYS A 143 16.31 -1.02 -5.32
C LYS A 143 14.97 -0.32 -5.11
N LYS A 144 14.73 0.78 -5.83
CA LYS A 144 13.45 1.52 -5.78
C LYS A 144 12.26 0.63 -6.15
N MET A 145 12.45 -0.27 -7.12
CA MET A 145 11.43 -1.25 -7.50
C MET A 145 11.09 -2.18 -6.33
N THR A 146 12.09 -2.76 -5.65
CA THR A 146 11.86 -3.63 -4.48
C THR A 146 11.05 -2.93 -3.39
N ASP A 147 11.41 -1.67 -3.08
CA ASP A 147 10.68 -0.87 -2.08
C ASP A 147 9.24 -0.60 -2.52
N ALA A 148 9.03 -0.31 -3.81
CA ALA A 148 7.70 -0.12 -4.39
C ALA A 148 6.87 -1.41 -4.41
N THR A 149 7.49 -2.58 -4.66
CA THR A 149 6.85 -3.89 -4.58
C THR A 149 6.28 -4.11 -3.19
N GLN A 150 7.12 -3.95 -2.16
CA GLN A 150 6.70 -4.16 -0.78
C GLN A 150 5.58 -3.18 -0.40
N SER A 151 5.75 -1.90 -0.72
CA SER A 151 4.77 -0.86 -0.42
C SER A 151 3.41 -1.11 -1.11
N ALA A 152 3.41 -1.62 -2.34
CA ALA A 152 2.18 -1.96 -3.07
C ALA A 152 1.47 -3.18 -2.47
N VAL A 153 2.21 -4.22 -2.09
CA VAL A 153 1.67 -5.42 -1.41
C VAL A 153 1.09 -5.06 -0.05
N ASP A 154 1.79 -4.23 0.72
CA ASP A 154 1.32 -3.76 2.03
C ASP A 154 0.04 -2.94 1.89
N ALA A 155 -0.03 -2.04 0.90
CA ALA A 155 -1.23 -1.25 0.62
C ALA A 155 -2.44 -2.12 0.27
N VAL A 156 -2.26 -3.21 -0.49
CA VAL A 156 -3.34 -4.18 -0.75
C VAL A 156 -3.78 -4.86 0.54
N THR A 157 -2.83 -5.30 1.36
CA THR A 157 -3.09 -6.01 2.62
C THR A 157 -3.86 -5.13 3.60
N ILE A 158 -3.39 -3.90 3.83
CA ILE A 158 -4.05 -2.89 4.66
C ILE A 158 -5.43 -2.60 4.10
N SER A 159 -5.53 -2.35 2.80
CA SER A 159 -6.81 -2.00 2.18
C SER A 159 -7.85 -3.12 2.32
N LYS A 160 -7.46 -4.38 2.13
CA LYS A 160 -8.37 -5.53 2.31
C LYS A 160 -8.81 -5.71 3.76
N ARG A 161 -7.89 -5.49 4.72
CA ARG A 161 -8.23 -5.55 6.15
C ARG A 161 -9.26 -4.49 6.51
N VAL A 162 -9.01 -3.24 6.14
CA VAL A 162 -9.94 -2.13 6.38
C VAL A 162 -11.28 -2.38 5.68
N GLN A 163 -11.28 -2.93 4.47
CA GLN A 163 -12.52 -3.29 3.78
C GLN A 163 -13.37 -4.29 4.57
N ALA A 164 -12.75 -5.33 5.13
CA ALA A 164 -13.46 -6.31 5.95
C ALA A 164 -14.03 -5.65 7.22
N GLU A 165 -13.23 -4.84 7.92
CA GLU A 165 -13.66 -4.12 9.13
C GLU A 165 -14.83 -3.16 8.86
N VAL A 166 -14.76 -2.40 7.76
CA VAL A 166 -15.82 -1.46 7.34
C VAL A 166 -17.09 -2.20 6.96
N THR A 167 -16.98 -3.38 6.34
CA THR A 167 -18.15 -4.20 5.99
C THR A 167 -18.86 -4.69 7.24
N ILE A 168 -18.11 -5.18 8.22
CA ILE A 168 -18.66 -5.60 9.52
C ILE A 168 -19.33 -4.41 10.24
N ALA A 169 -18.70 -3.23 10.23
CA ALA A 169 -19.27 -2.03 10.83
C ALA A 169 -20.55 -1.57 10.11
N ASP A 170 -20.58 -1.58 8.78
CA ASP A 170 -21.76 -1.21 7.97
C ASP A 170 -22.94 -2.15 8.25
N GLU A 171 -22.69 -3.46 8.34
CA GLU A 171 -23.70 -4.46 8.71
C GLU A 171 -24.26 -4.20 10.11
N LEU A 172 -23.38 -4.01 11.11
CA LEU A 172 -23.78 -3.70 12.48
C LEU A 172 -24.67 -2.46 12.52
N ILE A 173 -24.22 -1.37 11.90
CA ILE A 173 -24.96 -0.10 11.85
C ILE A 173 -26.34 -0.28 11.23
N LYS A 174 -26.44 -1.05 10.13
CA LYS A 174 -27.72 -1.35 9.47
C LYS A 174 -28.63 -2.15 10.37
N GLU A 175 -28.12 -3.19 11.03
CA GLU A 175 -28.90 -4.02 11.95
C GLU A 175 -29.43 -3.19 13.12
N VAL A 176 -28.59 -2.38 13.78
CA VAL A 176 -29.02 -1.47 14.85
C VAL A 176 -30.07 -0.48 14.34
N GLY A 177 -29.87 0.08 13.14
CA GLY A 177 -30.82 1.03 12.54
C GLY A 177 -32.18 0.42 12.19
N VAL A 178 -32.21 -0.84 11.73
CA VAL A 178 -33.47 -1.60 11.53
C VAL A 178 -34.13 -1.88 12.88
N TRP A 179 -33.33 -2.31 13.85
CA TRP A 179 -33.82 -2.64 15.19
C TRP A 179 -34.48 -1.44 15.89
N LEU A 180 -33.84 -0.28 15.89
CA LEU A 180 -34.40 0.93 16.52
C LEU A 180 -35.73 1.35 15.88
N ARG A 181 -35.86 1.19 14.56
CA ARG A 181 -37.12 1.44 13.84
C ARG A 181 -38.21 0.47 14.23
N GLY A 182 -37.91 -0.83 14.26
CA GLY A 182 -38.87 -1.88 14.63
C GLY A 182 -39.40 -1.74 16.06
N SER A 183 -38.57 -1.21 16.97
CA SER A 183 -38.92 -0.99 18.38
C SER A 183 -39.59 0.36 18.67
N ASN A 184 -39.89 1.18 17.65
CA ASN A 184 -40.49 2.53 17.78
C ASN A 184 -39.70 3.47 18.72
N LEU A 185 -38.37 3.39 18.70
CA LEU A 185 -37.53 4.22 19.57
C LEU A 185 -37.13 5.51 18.84
N ALA A 186 -37.33 6.67 19.49
CA ALA A 186 -37.18 7.99 18.88
C ALA A 186 -35.74 8.35 18.43
N LEU A 187 -34.74 7.52 18.73
CA LEU A 187 -33.31 7.77 18.51
C LEU A 187 -32.79 7.40 17.10
N VAL A 188 -33.65 6.87 16.20
CA VAL A 188 -33.28 6.48 14.83
C VAL A 188 -32.58 7.61 14.04
N HIS A 189 -32.96 8.87 14.31
CA HIS A 189 -32.41 10.03 13.60
C HIS A 189 -30.91 10.26 13.87
N LYS A 190 -30.37 9.89 15.05
CA LYS A 190 -28.93 10.02 15.36
C LYS A 190 -28.07 9.03 14.58
N LEU A 191 -28.63 7.88 14.18
CA LEU A 191 -27.96 6.95 13.28
C LEU A 191 -28.00 7.40 11.81
N SER A 192 -28.72 8.47 11.45
CA SER A 192 -28.76 8.93 10.04
C SER A 192 -27.40 9.47 9.56
N GLY A 193 -26.51 9.86 10.48
CA GLY A 193 -25.13 10.26 10.17
C GLY A 193 -24.21 9.11 9.71
N THR A 194 -24.62 7.85 9.87
CA THR A 194 -23.81 6.67 9.52
C THR A 194 -23.98 6.21 8.06
N HIS A 195 -24.82 6.90 7.27
CA HIS A 195 -24.93 6.69 5.81
C HIS A 195 -23.60 6.91 5.05
N GLY A 196 -22.57 7.45 5.72
CA GLY A 196 -21.21 7.55 5.20
C GLY A 196 -20.48 6.19 5.09
N VAL A 197 -20.84 5.16 5.86
CA VAL A 197 -20.07 3.89 5.92
C VAL A 197 -20.28 3.04 4.66
N ALA A 198 -21.49 2.98 4.11
CA ALA A 198 -21.73 2.32 2.82
C ALA A 198 -20.96 2.99 1.67
N LYS A 199 -20.87 4.33 1.67
CA LYS A 199 -20.02 5.07 0.72
C LYS A 199 -18.53 4.80 0.97
N ALA A 200 -18.13 4.66 2.23
CA ALA A 200 -16.78 4.33 2.63
C ALA A 200 -16.38 2.90 2.17
N SER A 201 -17.30 1.93 2.20
CA SER A 201 -17.06 0.58 1.66
C SER A 201 -16.81 0.59 0.14
N ASN A 202 -17.56 1.40 -0.62
CA ASN A 202 -17.31 1.59 -2.05
C ASN A 202 -15.97 2.30 -2.32
N ALA A 203 -15.63 3.31 -1.52
CA ALA A 203 -14.31 3.95 -1.56
C ALA A 203 -13.18 2.95 -1.25
N MET A 204 -13.42 2.03 -0.32
CA MET A 204 -12.48 0.98 0.04
C MET A 204 -12.26 -0.02 -1.09
N SER A 205 -13.33 -0.41 -1.78
CA SER A 205 -13.23 -1.24 -3.00
C SER A 205 -12.40 -0.56 -4.08
N THR A 206 -12.54 0.76 -4.23
CA THR A 206 -11.72 1.56 -5.14
C THR A 206 -10.25 1.56 -4.71
N SER A 207 -9.98 1.73 -3.41
CA SER A 207 -8.62 1.70 -2.87
C SER A 207 -7.93 0.34 -3.05
N VAL A 208 -8.64 -0.78 -2.78
CA VAL A 208 -8.13 -2.14 -3.05
C VAL A 208 -7.77 -2.31 -4.53
N ARG A 209 -8.63 -1.82 -5.43
CA ARG A 209 -8.37 -1.86 -6.88
C ARG A 209 -7.15 -1.03 -7.26
N THR A 210 -7.01 0.18 -6.71
CA THR A 210 -5.84 1.05 -6.94
C THR A 210 -4.55 0.39 -6.45
N ALA A 211 -4.53 -0.17 -5.24
CA ALA A 211 -3.38 -0.90 -4.72
C ALA A 211 -3.06 -2.15 -5.55
N SER A 212 -4.08 -2.89 -5.99
CA SER A 212 -3.88 -4.08 -6.84
C SER A 212 -3.32 -3.71 -8.23
N LYS A 213 -3.75 -2.57 -8.79
CA LYS A 213 -3.18 -2.03 -10.03
C LYS A 213 -1.72 -1.66 -9.85
N ALA A 214 -1.35 -1.06 -8.73
CA ALA A 214 0.04 -0.75 -8.40
C ALA A 214 0.91 -2.03 -8.37
N VAL A 215 0.42 -3.11 -7.76
CA VAL A 215 1.10 -4.43 -7.78
C VAL A 215 1.28 -4.95 -9.21
N SER A 216 0.25 -4.86 -10.06
CA SER A 216 0.34 -5.28 -11.45
C SER A 216 1.41 -4.52 -12.22
N ILE A 217 1.48 -3.20 -12.04
CA ILE A 217 2.50 -2.35 -12.69
C ILE A 217 3.90 -2.74 -12.23
N VAL A 218 4.08 -3.00 -10.92
CA VAL A 218 5.38 -3.42 -10.40
C VAL A 218 5.80 -4.78 -10.95
N ASN A 219 4.88 -5.73 -11.11
CA ASN A 219 5.18 -7.03 -11.74
C ASN A 219 5.62 -6.86 -13.21
N GLU A 220 4.99 -5.96 -13.96
CA GLU A 220 5.43 -5.62 -15.33
C GLU A 220 6.83 -4.99 -15.34
N ILE A 221 7.12 -4.09 -14.40
CA ILE A 221 8.44 -3.49 -14.22
C ILE A 221 9.47 -4.57 -13.89
N GLU A 222 9.15 -5.55 -13.05
CA GLU A 222 10.05 -6.63 -12.68
C GLU A 222 10.50 -7.44 -13.91
N GLN A 223 9.58 -7.73 -14.83
CA GLN A 223 9.90 -8.42 -16.08
C GLN A 223 10.81 -7.58 -16.98
N LYS A 224 10.52 -6.29 -17.14
CA LYS A 224 11.39 -5.36 -17.88
C LYS A 224 12.80 -5.28 -17.27
N MET A 225 12.88 -5.17 -15.94
CA MET A 225 14.14 -5.16 -15.21
C MET A 225 14.94 -6.48 -15.37
N LYS A 226 14.28 -7.62 -15.57
CA LYS A 226 14.97 -8.88 -15.91
C LYS A 226 15.58 -8.80 -17.30
N THR A 227 14.84 -8.32 -18.30
CA THR A 227 15.35 -8.11 -19.66
C THR A 227 16.56 -7.18 -19.69
N GLU A 228 16.48 -6.03 -19.02
CA GLU A 228 17.60 -5.06 -18.99
C GLU A 228 18.82 -5.60 -18.24
N ARG A 229 18.62 -6.43 -17.20
CA ARG A 229 19.73 -7.11 -16.51
C ARG A 229 20.45 -8.11 -17.41
N GLU A 230 19.74 -8.85 -18.25
CA GLU A 230 20.37 -9.73 -19.23
C GLU A 230 21.12 -8.94 -20.31
N LEU A 231 20.61 -7.76 -20.71
CA LEU A 231 21.33 -6.89 -21.64
C LEU A 231 22.62 -6.33 -21.02
N ILE A 232 22.60 -5.93 -19.74
CA ILE A 232 23.81 -5.54 -18.99
C ILE A 232 24.82 -6.69 -18.95
N LYS A 233 24.41 -7.93 -18.66
CA LYS A 233 25.31 -9.09 -18.66
C LYS A 233 25.91 -9.36 -20.05
N PHE A 234 25.12 -9.20 -21.11
CA PHE A 234 25.61 -9.29 -22.47
C PHE A 234 26.71 -8.25 -22.73
N VAL A 235 26.48 -6.98 -22.37
CA VAL A 235 27.48 -5.92 -22.53
C VAL A 235 28.74 -6.21 -21.70
N GLU A 236 28.59 -6.61 -20.44
CA GLU A 236 29.68 -6.98 -19.54
C GLU A 236 30.56 -8.08 -20.14
N THR A 237 29.95 -9.12 -20.69
CA THR A 237 30.66 -10.24 -21.33
C THR A 237 31.46 -9.77 -22.56
N GLN A 238 30.86 -8.93 -23.41
CA GLN A 238 31.55 -8.41 -24.60
C GLN A 238 32.71 -7.47 -24.23
N LEU A 239 32.52 -6.62 -23.22
CA LEU A 239 33.57 -5.74 -22.71
C LEU A 239 34.72 -6.53 -22.09
N ALA A 240 34.44 -7.58 -21.32
CA ALA A 240 35.46 -8.45 -20.74
C ALA A 240 36.31 -9.16 -21.83
N ASN A 241 35.66 -9.66 -22.89
CA ASN A 241 36.35 -10.27 -24.02
C ASN A 241 37.29 -9.26 -24.72
N MET A 242 36.83 -8.05 -25.00
CA MET A 242 37.69 -7.01 -25.59
C MET A 242 38.82 -6.55 -24.65
N SER A 243 38.53 -6.46 -23.35
CA SER A 243 39.50 -6.10 -22.31
C SER A 243 40.68 -7.08 -22.27
N SER A 244 40.42 -8.39 -22.42
CA SER A 244 41.47 -9.41 -22.46
C SER A 244 42.48 -9.21 -23.61
N VAL A 245 42.02 -8.66 -24.75
CA VAL A 245 42.88 -8.36 -25.92
C VAL A 245 43.79 -7.16 -25.63
N THR A 246 43.39 -6.26 -24.73
CA THR A 246 44.18 -5.08 -24.34
C THR A 246 45.17 -5.34 -23.21
N GLY A 247 45.18 -6.53 -22.61
CA GLY A 247 46.07 -6.88 -21.48
C GLY A 247 45.75 -6.19 -20.16
N ALA A 248 44.75 -5.29 -20.11
CA ALA A 248 44.29 -4.63 -18.91
C ALA A 248 42.98 -5.25 -18.41
N SER A 249 42.83 -5.46 -17.09
CA SER A 249 41.54 -5.79 -16.48
C SER A 249 40.70 -4.51 -16.36
N ILE A 250 39.65 -4.38 -17.16
CA ILE A 250 38.86 -3.14 -17.30
C ILE A 250 37.54 -3.20 -16.51
N SER A 251 37.31 -4.26 -15.74
CA SER A 251 36.01 -4.55 -15.11
C SER A 251 35.47 -3.48 -14.15
N ASP A 252 36.29 -2.51 -13.69
CA ASP A 252 35.88 -1.42 -12.78
C ASP A 252 36.47 -0.04 -13.15
N VAL A 253 36.82 0.21 -14.40
CA VAL A 253 37.60 1.39 -14.77
C VAL A 253 36.71 2.55 -15.22
N GLU A 254 36.75 3.69 -14.50
CA GLU A 254 36.10 4.93 -14.94
C GLU A 254 36.64 5.41 -16.30
N PHE A 255 35.82 6.12 -17.07
CA PHE A 255 36.15 6.64 -18.41
C PHE A 255 37.53 7.30 -18.46
N ASP A 256 37.86 8.13 -17.47
CA ASP A 256 39.13 8.88 -17.43
C ASP A 256 40.34 7.98 -17.19
N VAL A 257 40.16 6.91 -16.42
CA VAL A 257 41.20 5.90 -16.19
C VAL A 257 41.36 5.00 -17.42
N CYS A 258 40.29 4.72 -18.16
CA CYS A 258 40.38 4.01 -19.44
C CYS A 258 41.07 4.90 -20.50
N ASN A 259 40.64 6.17 -20.61
CA ASN A 259 41.13 7.13 -21.60
C ASN A 259 42.63 7.47 -21.41
N SER A 260 43.07 7.65 -20.15
CA SER A 260 44.48 7.88 -19.83
C SER A 260 45.36 6.66 -20.17
N ARG A 261 44.84 5.44 -19.98
CA ARG A 261 45.52 4.19 -20.39
C ARG A 261 45.63 4.04 -21.91
N VAL A 262 44.76 4.64 -22.71
CA VAL A 262 44.85 4.60 -24.19
C VAL A 262 46.17 5.15 -24.71
N SER A 263 46.60 6.28 -24.13
CA SER A 263 47.86 6.91 -24.51
C SER A 263 49.07 6.07 -24.09
N GLU A 264 48.99 5.33 -22.98
CA GLU A 264 50.02 4.38 -22.59
C GLU A 264 50.02 3.12 -23.46
N ILE A 265 48.85 2.55 -23.74
CA ILE A 265 48.69 1.38 -24.62
C ILE A 265 49.29 1.66 -25.99
N LEU A 266 49.01 2.83 -26.58
CA LEU A 266 49.55 3.18 -27.90
C LEU A 266 51.05 3.52 -27.89
N LYS A 267 51.64 3.87 -26.73
CA LYS A 267 53.07 4.23 -26.59
C LYS A 267 53.97 3.10 -26.13
N LYS A 268 53.46 2.18 -25.31
CA LYS A 268 54.25 1.13 -24.62
C LYS A 268 53.99 -0.28 -25.15
N GLU A 269 52.86 -0.54 -25.80
CA GLU A 269 52.49 -1.90 -26.20
C GLU A 269 53.09 -2.35 -27.53
N SER A 270 53.20 -3.68 -27.67
CA SER A 270 53.75 -4.31 -28.88
C SER A 270 52.90 -4.01 -30.12
N SER A 271 53.52 -4.08 -31.30
CA SER A 271 52.82 -3.96 -32.58
C SER A 271 51.68 -4.97 -32.77
N GLU A 272 51.73 -6.10 -32.06
CA GLU A 272 50.70 -7.15 -32.08
C GLU A 272 49.41 -6.71 -31.34
N VAL A 273 49.56 -6.00 -30.21
CA VAL A 273 48.45 -5.45 -29.42
C VAL A 273 47.78 -4.32 -30.20
N ILE A 274 48.55 -3.39 -30.76
CA ILE A 274 48.02 -2.31 -31.62
C ILE A 274 47.26 -2.90 -32.82
N ARG A 275 47.80 -3.96 -33.45
CA ARG A 275 47.13 -4.65 -34.55
C ARG A 275 45.82 -5.33 -34.12
N SER A 276 45.78 -5.92 -32.94
CA SER A 276 44.60 -6.60 -32.41
C SER A 276 43.49 -5.61 -32.05
N ILE A 277 43.86 -4.48 -31.45
CA ILE A 277 42.96 -3.36 -31.14
C ILE A 277 42.42 -2.71 -32.41
N ALA A 278 43.26 -2.50 -33.43
CA ALA A 278 42.83 -2.00 -34.74
C ALA A 278 41.78 -2.91 -35.42
N LYS A 279 41.73 -4.19 -35.02
CA LYS A 279 40.75 -5.18 -35.49
C LYS A 279 39.50 -5.29 -34.60
N PHE A 280 39.33 -4.43 -33.59
CA PHE A 280 38.09 -4.39 -32.84
C PHE A 280 36.91 -4.23 -33.78
N ASN A 281 35.85 -4.99 -33.51
CA ASN A 281 34.65 -4.97 -34.33
C ASN A 281 33.87 -3.68 -34.01
N THR A 282 34.00 -2.68 -34.86
CA THR A 282 33.32 -1.38 -34.73
C THR A 282 31.80 -1.50 -34.75
N THR A 283 31.26 -2.45 -35.52
CA THR A 283 29.82 -2.77 -35.52
C THR A 283 29.36 -3.27 -34.16
N LEU A 284 30.16 -4.12 -33.50
CA LEU A 284 29.87 -4.58 -32.15
C LEU A 284 29.94 -3.44 -31.14
N LEU A 285 30.98 -2.59 -31.17
CA LEU A 285 31.07 -1.41 -30.29
C LEU A 285 29.85 -0.48 -30.46
N THR A 286 29.43 -0.22 -31.69
CA THR A 286 28.22 0.59 -31.98
C THR A 286 26.97 -0.06 -31.38
N ARG A 287 26.83 -1.38 -31.53
CA ARG A 287 25.72 -2.14 -30.94
C ARG A 287 25.71 -2.08 -29.42
N LEU A 288 26.88 -2.22 -28.78
CA LEU A 288 27.01 -2.12 -27.32
C LEU A 288 26.62 -0.73 -26.82
N ASN A 289 27.07 0.32 -27.50
CA ASN A 289 26.69 1.70 -27.16
C ASN A 289 25.16 1.91 -27.27
N ALA A 290 24.55 1.41 -28.34
CA ALA A 290 23.10 1.48 -28.52
C ALA A 290 22.35 0.70 -27.43
N SER A 291 22.83 -0.49 -27.04
CA SER A 291 22.24 -1.26 -25.94
C SER A 291 22.32 -0.52 -24.59
N LEU A 292 23.42 0.17 -24.30
CA LEU A 292 23.55 0.97 -23.09
C LEU A 292 22.58 2.16 -23.06
N HIS A 293 22.44 2.87 -24.18
CA HIS A 293 21.43 3.93 -24.30
C HIS A 293 19.99 3.40 -24.14
N GLN A 294 19.71 2.19 -24.63
CA GLN A 294 18.42 1.54 -24.41
C GLN A 294 18.20 1.26 -22.91
N ILE A 295 19.20 0.71 -22.21
CA ILE A 295 19.13 0.44 -20.76
C ILE A 295 18.84 1.74 -20.00
N ASP A 296 19.54 2.83 -20.35
CA ASP A 296 19.33 4.11 -19.69
C ASP A 296 17.91 4.66 -19.90
N GLY A 297 17.40 4.58 -21.13
CA GLY A 297 16.05 5.02 -21.47
C GLY A 297 14.98 4.20 -20.76
N GLU A 298 15.14 2.88 -20.71
CA GLU A 298 14.21 2.00 -20.00
C GLU A 298 14.29 2.18 -18.48
N ALA A 299 15.50 2.40 -17.92
CA ALA A 299 15.66 2.71 -16.51
C ALA A 299 14.97 4.03 -16.12
N ASP A 300 15.02 5.06 -16.97
CA ASP A 300 14.27 6.31 -16.75
C ASP A 300 12.76 6.08 -16.85
N ALA A 301 12.30 5.35 -17.87
CA ALA A 301 10.88 5.02 -18.02
C ALA A 301 10.34 4.22 -16.83
N ILE A 302 11.11 3.26 -16.32
CA ILE A 302 10.80 2.51 -15.11
C ILE A 302 10.77 3.46 -13.90
N GLY A 303 11.77 4.35 -13.77
CA GLY A 303 11.81 5.36 -12.72
C GLY A 303 10.54 6.19 -12.66
N HIS A 304 10.03 6.65 -13.80
CA HIS A 304 8.76 7.37 -13.89
C HIS A 304 7.56 6.52 -13.47
N LYS A 305 7.46 5.27 -13.94
CA LYS A 305 6.38 4.36 -13.54
C LYS A 305 6.39 4.05 -12.04
N LEU A 306 7.57 3.97 -11.42
CA LEU A 306 7.70 3.76 -9.98
C LEU A 306 7.18 4.96 -9.18
N LEU A 307 7.32 6.19 -9.69
CA LEU A 307 6.69 7.37 -9.09
C LEU A 307 5.16 7.29 -9.14
N ASP A 308 4.61 6.85 -10.28
CA ASP A 308 3.16 6.63 -10.40
C ASP A 308 2.65 5.54 -9.45
N VAL A 309 3.40 4.45 -9.28
CA VAL A 309 3.13 3.40 -8.29
C VAL A 309 3.13 3.99 -6.88
N SER A 310 4.15 4.78 -6.53
CA SER A 310 4.24 5.43 -5.22
C SER A 310 3.02 6.31 -4.94
N LYS A 311 2.58 7.09 -5.94
CA LYS A 311 1.36 7.91 -5.83
C LYS A 311 0.10 7.06 -5.62
N GLN A 312 -0.06 5.97 -6.37
CA GLN A 312 -1.20 5.06 -6.21
C GLN A 312 -1.23 4.39 -4.84
N VAL A 313 -0.06 4.00 -4.33
CA VAL A 313 0.08 3.44 -2.97
C VAL A 313 -0.29 4.48 -1.91
N GLN A 314 0.20 5.71 -2.03
CA GLN A 314 -0.13 6.78 -1.10
C GLN A 314 -1.63 7.11 -1.09
N GLU A 315 -2.25 7.17 -2.26
CA GLU A 315 -3.69 7.38 -2.41
C GLU A 315 -4.49 6.25 -1.77
N ALA A 316 -4.11 4.99 -2.03
CA ALA A 316 -4.76 3.83 -1.43
C ALA A 316 -4.64 3.83 0.11
N ASN A 317 -3.45 4.08 0.65
CA ASN A 317 -3.24 4.14 2.10
C ASN A 317 -4.01 5.29 2.75
N SER A 318 -4.03 6.46 2.13
CA SER A 318 -4.75 7.62 2.64
C SER A 318 -6.26 7.38 2.64
N ASN A 319 -6.79 6.76 1.57
CA ASN A 319 -8.19 6.37 1.50
C ASN A 319 -8.54 5.31 2.54
N ALA A 320 -7.70 4.30 2.72
CA ALA A 320 -7.88 3.27 3.74
C ALA A 320 -7.93 3.88 5.15
N GLN A 321 -7.02 4.81 5.47
CA GLN A 321 -6.99 5.48 6.77
C GLN A 321 -8.23 6.35 7.00
N ASN A 322 -8.64 7.15 6.00
CA ASN A 322 -9.85 7.98 6.11
C ASN A 322 -11.11 7.13 6.30
N VAL A 323 -11.22 6.04 5.54
CA VAL A 323 -12.33 5.08 5.65
C VAL A 323 -12.35 4.39 7.01
N PHE A 324 -11.19 3.98 7.52
CA PHE A 324 -11.06 3.37 8.85
C PHE A 324 -11.51 4.35 9.95
N LEU A 325 -11.09 5.61 9.90
CA LEU A 325 -11.52 6.64 10.85
C LEU A 325 -13.03 6.87 10.80
N LEU A 326 -13.60 6.95 9.60
CA LEU A 326 -15.06 7.08 9.42
C LEU A 326 -15.81 5.87 9.97
N SER A 327 -15.30 4.66 9.74
CA SER A 327 -15.89 3.43 10.26
C SER A 327 -15.87 3.40 11.79
N ASN A 328 -14.73 3.73 12.41
CA ASN A 328 -14.62 3.78 13.86
C ASN A 328 -15.53 4.85 14.48
N GLN A 329 -15.59 6.04 13.87
CA GLN A 329 -16.50 7.09 14.32
C GLN A 329 -17.96 6.66 14.23
N ALA A 330 -18.34 5.96 13.16
CA ALA A 330 -19.70 5.46 12.99
C ALA A 330 -20.05 4.36 14.01
N THR A 331 -19.13 3.45 14.30
CA THR A 331 -19.28 2.45 15.37
C THR A 331 -19.37 3.10 16.75
N GLU A 332 -18.58 4.14 17.03
CA GLU A 332 -18.66 4.88 18.29
C GLU A 332 -20.00 5.62 18.42
N ASN A 333 -20.52 6.22 17.34
CA ASN A 333 -21.86 6.83 17.35
C ASN A 333 -22.96 5.79 17.65
N VAL A 334 -22.83 4.54 17.16
CA VAL A 334 -23.74 3.44 17.51
C VAL A 334 -23.66 3.15 19.01
N ARG A 335 -22.44 3.02 19.56
CA ARG A 335 -22.21 2.82 21.00
C ARG A 335 -22.85 3.92 21.84
N GLU A 336 -22.61 5.18 21.50
CA GLU A 336 -23.21 6.33 22.20
C GLU A 336 -24.74 6.29 22.15
N THR A 337 -25.32 5.96 20.99
CA THR A 337 -26.77 5.84 20.82
C THR A 337 -27.36 4.75 21.72
N ILE A 338 -26.67 3.62 21.87
CA ILE A 338 -27.10 2.52 22.75
C ILE A 338 -27.03 2.94 24.21
N VAL A 339 -25.94 3.59 24.63
CA VAL A 339 -25.78 4.08 26.00
C VAL A 339 -26.87 5.09 26.35
N GLU A 340 -27.19 6.02 25.45
CA GLU A 340 -28.28 6.99 25.63
C GLU A 340 -29.63 6.31 25.73
N LEU A 341 -29.90 5.32 24.88
CA LEU A 341 -31.14 4.54 24.92
C LEU A 341 -31.30 3.80 26.25
N VAL A 342 -30.27 3.07 26.70
CA VAL A 342 -30.31 2.35 27.98
C VAL A 342 -30.53 3.33 29.13
N SER A 343 -29.82 4.46 29.12
CA SER A 343 -29.94 5.50 30.15
C SER A 343 -31.35 6.05 30.23
N GLY A 344 -31.99 6.31 29.08
CA GLY A 344 -33.37 6.77 29.00
C GLY A 344 -34.35 5.76 29.59
N VAL A 345 -34.26 4.50 29.18
CA VAL A 345 -35.16 3.44 29.66
C VAL A 345 -34.98 3.19 31.17
N VAL A 346 -33.75 3.21 31.67
CA VAL A 346 -33.46 3.10 33.12
C VAL A 346 -34.05 4.28 33.89
N ALA A 347 -33.89 5.51 33.40
CA ALA A 347 -34.46 6.69 34.03
C ALA A 347 -35.99 6.60 34.12
N GLU A 348 -36.66 6.12 33.06
CA GLU A 348 -38.10 5.89 33.07
C GLU A 348 -38.51 4.81 34.05
N LEU A 349 -37.80 3.67 34.09
CA LEU A 349 -38.06 2.61 35.08
C LEU A 349 -37.98 3.17 36.49
N CYS A 350 -36.94 3.96 36.78
CA CYS A 350 -36.76 4.58 38.08
C CYS A 350 -37.88 5.56 38.43
N ALA A 351 -38.33 6.38 37.48
CA ALA A 351 -39.47 7.25 37.68
C ALA A 351 -40.77 6.47 37.99
N VAL A 352 -40.99 5.33 37.31
CA VAL A 352 -42.13 4.45 37.57
C VAL A 352 -42.06 3.87 38.99
N LEU A 353 -40.89 3.42 39.43
CA LEU A 353 -40.68 2.88 40.78
C LEU A 353 -40.83 3.95 41.87
N SER A 354 -40.34 5.17 41.64
CA SER A 354 -40.54 6.30 42.57
C SER A 354 -42.03 6.64 42.72
N ARG A 355 -42.80 6.62 41.64
CA ARG A 355 -44.27 6.80 41.69
C ARG A 355 -44.95 5.66 42.43
N LEU A 356 -44.52 4.43 42.20
CA LEU A 356 -45.04 3.24 42.90
C LEU A 356 -44.83 3.35 44.41
N ARG A 357 -43.65 3.82 44.84
CA ARG A 357 -43.35 4.11 46.25
C ARG A 357 -44.27 5.20 46.80
N ALA A 358 -44.41 6.33 46.11
CA ALA A 358 -45.28 7.41 46.59
C ALA A 358 -46.72 6.93 46.81
N LEU A 359 -47.25 6.10 45.90
CA LEU A 359 -48.55 5.45 46.06
C LEU A 359 -48.60 4.47 47.24
N HIS A 360 -47.48 3.82 47.56
CA HIS A 360 -47.38 2.96 48.73
C HIS A 360 -47.48 3.77 50.03
N ASP A 361 -46.67 4.83 50.14
CA ASP A 361 -46.64 5.71 51.31
C ASP A 361 -48.03 6.34 51.54
N GLU A 362 -48.70 6.79 50.47
CA GLU A 362 -50.06 7.35 50.48
C GLU A 362 -51.11 6.32 50.94
N ALA A 363 -51.07 5.09 50.40
CA ALA A 363 -51.98 4.04 50.81
C ALA A 363 -51.78 3.62 52.28
N GLY A 364 -50.54 3.65 52.78
CA GLY A 364 -50.24 3.43 54.19
C GLY A 364 -50.92 4.46 55.09
N ALA A 365 -50.85 5.74 54.72
CA ALA A 365 -51.53 6.82 55.44
C ALA A 365 -53.05 6.64 55.44
N PHE A 366 -53.67 6.34 54.30
CA PHE A 366 -55.11 6.06 54.22
C PHE A 366 -55.53 4.81 55.00
N SER A 367 -54.68 3.79 55.06
CA SER A 367 -54.96 2.57 55.85
C SER A 367 -54.99 2.88 57.35
N VAL A 368 -54.01 3.66 57.84
CA VAL A 368 -53.98 4.14 59.24
C VAL A 368 -55.20 4.99 59.53
N HIS A 369 -55.56 5.92 58.63
CA HIS A 369 -56.75 6.74 58.75
C HIS A 369 -58.03 5.92 58.83
N ALA A 370 -58.19 4.93 57.95
CA ALA A 370 -59.36 4.06 57.93
C ALA A 370 -59.48 3.22 59.22
N ALA A 371 -58.37 2.74 59.76
CA ALA A 371 -58.33 2.03 61.03
C ALA A 371 -58.72 2.95 62.20
N HIS A 372 -58.14 4.15 62.26
CA HIS A 372 -58.43 5.14 63.31
C HIS A 372 -59.90 5.59 63.27
N GLY A 373 -60.41 5.92 62.08
CA GLY A 373 -61.81 6.27 61.88
C GLY A 373 -62.76 5.17 62.36
N GLN A 374 -62.44 3.89 62.10
CA GLN A 374 -63.30 2.79 62.54
C GLN A 374 -63.24 2.54 64.05
N THR A 375 -62.07 2.68 64.68
CA THR A 375 -61.93 2.66 66.14
C THR A 375 -62.77 3.78 66.77
N ASN A 376 -62.67 5.01 66.23
CA ASN A 376 -63.44 6.16 66.71
C ASN A 376 -64.95 5.94 66.60
N ILE A 377 -65.45 5.40 65.48
CA ILE A 377 -66.87 5.04 65.33
C ILE A 377 -67.30 4.04 66.40
N SER A 378 -66.48 3.02 66.65
CA SER A 378 -66.80 1.97 67.62
C SER A 378 -66.83 2.49 69.06
N GLU A 379 -65.85 3.32 69.44
CA GLU A 379 -65.82 3.98 70.75
C GLU A 379 -67.01 4.91 70.97
N TRP A 380 -67.40 5.66 69.93
CA TRP A 380 -68.54 6.57 69.99
C TRP A 380 -69.87 5.84 70.13
N LEU A 381 -70.10 4.77 69.37
CA LEU A 381 -71.33 3.98 69.47
C LEU A 381 -71.50 3.40 70.88
N VAL A 382 -70.42 2.96 71.54
CA VAL A 382 -70.45 2.52 72.93
C VAL A 382 -70.82 3.68 73.87
N ARG A 383 -70.22 4.87 73.69
CA ARG A 383 -70.52 6.04 74.53
C ARG A 383 -71.97 6.53 74.36
N VAL A 384 -72.47 6.58 73.12
CA VAL A 384 -73.86 6.97 72.82
C VAL A 384 -74.84 5.93 73.37
N GLY A 385 -74.54 4.63 73.21
CA GLY A 385 -75.36 3.55 73.77
C GLY A 385 -75.48 3.61 75.29
N ASN A 386 -74.38 3.91 75.99
CA ASN A 386 -74.39 4.09 77.44
C ASN A 386 -75.24 5.30 77.87
N VAL A 387 -75.13 6.44 77.17
CA VAL A 387 -75.90 7.66 77.48
C VAL A 387 -77.39 7.50 77.14
N ALA A 388 -77.71 6.78 76.07
CA ALA A 388 -79.09 6.52 75.67
C ALA A 388 -79.84 5.62 76.67
N GLY A 389 -79.14 4.68 77.33
CA GLY A 389 -79.70 3.86 78.41
C GLY A 389 -80.04 4.63 79.69
N GLU A 390 -79.53 5.85 79.84
CA GLU A 390 -79.72 6.70 81.03
C GLU A 390 -80.78 7.80 80.84
N SER A 391 -81.36 7.97 79.64
CA SER A 391 -82.25 9.10 79.33
C SER A 391 -83.34 8.78 78.28
N ASP A 392 -84.61 8.79 78.71
CA ASP A 392 -85.80 8.51 77.88
C ASP A 392 -85.97 9.44 76.66
N GLY A 393 -85.34 10.63 76.66
CA GLY A 393 -85.39 11.60 75.55
C GLY A 393 -84.34 11.38 74.45
N PHE A 394 -83.47 10.37 74.58
CA PHE A 394 -82.32 10.17 73.68
C PHE A 394 -82.56 9.14 72.57
N ALA A 395 -83.67 8.39 72.63
CA ALA A 395 -83.95 7.29 71.70
C ALA A 395 -84.10 7.75 70.23
N ASP A 396 -84.80 8.88 69.98
CA ASP A 396 -84.98 9.44 68.63
C ASP A 396 -83.68 10.04 68.05
N LEU A 397 -82.79 10.54 68.92
CA LEU A 397 -81.45 10.99 68.54
C LEU A 397 -80.53 9.81 68.22
N SER A 398 -80.63 8.71 68.97
CA SER A 398 -79.81 7.49 68.79
C SER A 398 -79.94 6.94 67.37
N GLY A 399 -81.15 6.75 66.85
CA GLY A 399 -81.37 6.18 65.51
C GLY A 399 -80.77 7.01 64.36
N SER A 400 -80.81 8.35 64.46
CA SER A 400 -80.23 9.23 63.44
C SER A 400 -78.71 9.30 63.51
N VAL A 401 -78.13 9.19 64.71
CA VAL A 401 -76.68 9.21 64.97
C VAL A 401 -76.07 7.88 64.53
N GLU A 402 -76.71 6.77 64.87
CA GLU A 402 -76.38 5.43 64.38
C GLU A 402 -76.41 5.36 62.84
N GLY A 403 -77.42 5.98 62.20
CA GLY A 403 -77.50 6.06 60.74
C GLY A 403 -76.33 6.81 60.08
N ALA A 404 -75.86 7.90 60.68
CA ALA A 404 -74.71 8.65 60.15
C ALA A 404 -73.37 7.96 60.44
N PHE A 405 -73.17 7.38 61.61
CA PHE A 405 -72.01 6.53 61.89
C PHE A 405 -71.98 5.29 61.00
N ALA A 406 -73.14 4.69 60.70
CA ALA A 406 -73.25 3.60 59.72
C ALA A 406 -72.89 4.08 58.30
N THR A 407 -73.20 5.33 57.96
CA THR A 407 -72.81 5.92 56.67
C THR A 407 -71.31 6.18 56.59
N ALA A 408 -70.70 6.76 57.65
CA ALA A 408 -69.26 6.92 57.76
C ALA A 408 -68.53 5.56 57.71
N GLY A 409 -69.02 4.56 58.45
CA GLY A 409 -68.49 3.19 58.44
C GLY A 409 -68.56 2.54 57.06
N LYS A 410 -69.66 2.72 56.31
CA LYS A 410 -69.76 2.25 54.92
C LYS A 410 -68.72 2.93 54.01
N ARG A 411 -68.44 4.22 54.19
CA ARG A 411 -67.42 4.96 53.41
C ARG A 411 -66.00 4.51 53.75
N LEU A 412 -65.71 4.25 55.03
CA LEU A 412 -64.43 3.65 55.43
C LEU A 412 -64.25 2.23 54.86
N GLU A 413 -65.32 1.45 54.76
CA GLU A 413 -65.26 0.12 54.13
C GLU A 413 -65.07 0.19 52.60
N VAL A 414 -65.60 1.22 51.95
CA VAL A 414 -65.29 1.52 50.54
C VAL A 414 -63.82 1.91 50.40
N LEU A 415 -63.30 2.77 51.28
CA LEU A 415 -61.89 3.15 51.34
C LEU A 415 -60.98 1.92 51.47
N LYS A 416 -61.26 1.01 52.42
CA LYS A 416 -60.50 -0.25 52.57
C LYS A 416 -60.51 -1.11 51.31
N ARG A 417 -61.66 -1.26 50.64
CA ARG A 417 -61.76 -2.00 49.38
C ARG A 417 -60.96 -1.36 48.25
N VAL A 418 -60.96 -0.03 48.15
CA VAL A 418 -60.15 0.70 47.15
C VAL A 418 -58.65 0.54 47.45
N LEU A 419 -58.24 0.64 48.72
CA LEU A 419 -56.86 0.43 49.15
C LEU A 419 -56.38 -0.99 48.81
N HIS A 420 -57.20 -2.01 49.06
CA HIS A 420 -56.89 -3.39 48.71
C HIS A 420 -56.69 -3.57 47.20
N ARG A 421 -57.58 -3.02 46.36
CA ARG A 421 -57.44 -3.07 44.89
C ARG A 421 -56.19 -2.36 44.39
N ALA A 422 -55.79 -1.26 45.05
CA ALA A 422 -54.58 -0.55 44.70
C ALA A 422 -53.33 -1.32 45.13
N ASP A 423 -53.39 -2.02 46.27
CA ASP A 423 -52.35 -2.94 46.72
C ASP A 423 -52.18 -4.13 45.76
N GLU A 424 -53.28 -4.69 45.23
CA GLU A 424 -53.19 -5.71 44.17
C GLU A 424 -52.47 -5.21 42.91
N GLN A 425 -52.69 -3.96 42.49
CA GLN A 425 -51.96 -3.40 41.34
C GLN A 425 -50.47 -3.24 41.65
N ARG A 426 -50.12 -2.87 42.89
CA ARG A 426 -48.73 -2.81 43.35
C ARG A 426 -48.10 -4.21 43.39
N GLY A 427 -48.77 -5.20 43.96
CA GLY A 427 -48.33 -6.60 43.95
C GLY A 427 -48.13 -7.15 42.53
N LYS A 428 -48.96 -6.74 41.56
CA LYS A 428 -48.77 -7.07 40.13
C LYS A 428 -47.51 -6.44 39.53
N VAL A 429 -47.10 -5.25 39.97
CA VAL A 429 -45.83 -4.62 39.53
C VAL A 429 -44.65 -5.36 40.13
N VAL A 430 -44.68 -5.65 41.44
CA VAL A 430 -43.64 -6.43 42.13
C VAL A 430 -43.50 -7.83 41.51
N GLY A 431 -44.62 -8.51 41.22
CA GLY A 431 -44.62 -9.82 40.56
C GLY A 431 -44.05 -9.80 39.15
N LYS A 432 -44.32 -8.75 38.35
CA LYS A 432 -43.70 -8.57 37.03
C LYS A 432 -42.19 -8.33 37.13
N LEU A 433 -41.77 -7.55 38.11
CA LEU A 433 -40.36 -7.28 38.38
C LEU A 433 -39.63 -8.59 38.79
N ALA A 434 -40.21 -9.36 39.70
CA ALA A 434 -39.68 -10.67 40.10
C ALA A 434 -39.63 -11.66 38.93
N ALA A 435 -40.65 -11.70 38.07
CA ALA A 435 -40.67 -12.56 36.89
C ALA A 435 -39.58 -12.20 35.87
N SER A 436 -39.22 -10.91 35.76
CA SER A 436 -38.15 -10.45 34.87
C SER A 436 -36.75 -10.86 35.35
N VAL A 437 -36.56 -11.06 36.65
CA VAL A 437 -35.32 -11.60 37.25
C VAL A 437 -35.26 -13.12 37.19
N ALA A 438 -36.40 -13.82 37.07
CA ALA A 438 -36.43 -15.28 37.04
C ALA A 438 -35.97 -15.92 35.70
N VAL A 439 -35.64 -15.11 34.68
CA VAL A 439 -35.18 -15.60 33.37
C VAL A 439 -33.74 -16.12 33.49
N LYS A 440 -33.56 -17.44 33.34
CA LYS A 440 -32.27 -18.13 33.45
C LYS A 440 -31.20 -17.55 32.50
N GLU A 441 -29.97 -17.46 33.01
CA GLU A 441 -28.75 -17.33 32.20
C GLU A 441 -28.74 -18.43 31.13
N SER A 442 -28.93 -18.07 29.86
CA SER A 442 -28.68 -18.98 28.73
C SER A 442 -27.53 -18.47 27.87
N ASP A 443 -26.63 -19.41 27.60
CA ASP A 443 -25.55 -19.48 26.62
C ASP A 443 -24.25 -18.67 26.78
N LYS A 444 -23.16 -19.42 26.58
CA LYS A 444 -21.81 -19.26 27.12
C LYS A 444 -21.00 -18.03 26.66
N HIS A 445 -21.55 -17.13 25.84
CA HIS A 445 -20.83 -15.95 25.34
C HIS A 445 -21.55 -14.61 25.64
N GLY A 446 -22.81 -14.63 26.10
CA GLY A 446 -23.56 -13.42 26.55
C GLY A 446 -23.43 -13.11 28.05
N ILE A 447 -22.52 -13.82 28.74
CA ILE A 447 -22.52 -14.00 30.20
C ILE A 447 -22.44 -12.67 30.96
N GLN A 448 -21.56 -11.75 30.58
CA GLN A 448 -21.23 -10.63 31.49
C GLN A 448 -22.26 -9.50 31.47
N ILE A 449 -22.81 -9.17 30.30
CA ILE A 449 -23.79 -8.08 30.16
C ILE A 449 -25.15 -8.53 30.69
N ASN A 450 -25.61 -9.73 30.30
CA ASN A 450 -26.87 -10.28 30.82
C ASN A 450 -26.81 -10.49 32.34
N LYS A 451 -25.68 -10.96 32.88
CA LYS A 451 -25.46 -11.07 34.33
C LYS A 451 -25.47 -9.72 35.02
N THR A 452 -24.84 -8.69 34.46
CA THR A 452 -24.85 -7.34 35.05
C THR A 452 -26.24 -6.74 35.06
N PHE A 453 -26.98 -6.81 33.94
CA PHE A 453 -28.38 -6.38 33.91
C PHE A 453 -29.24 -7.17 34.89
N HIS A 454 -29.07 -8.50 34.93
CA HIS A 454 -29.76 -9.35 35.89
C HIS A 454 -29.44 -8.97 37.34
N ASN A 455 -28.18 -8.65 37.66
CA ASN A 455 -27.77 -8.19 38.99
C ASN A 455 -28.40 -6.84 39.34
N VAL A 456 -28.46 -5.92 38.38
CA VAL A 456 -29.17 -4.64 38.52
C VAL A 456 -30.65 -4.88 38.81
N PHE A 457 -31.33 -5.71 38.02
CA PHE A 457 -32.74 -6.02 38.22
C PHE A 457 -32.98 -6.75 39.54
N SER A 458 -32.14 -7.70 39.91
CA SER A 458 -32.22 -8.42 41.18
C SER A 458 -32.11 -7.47 42.37
N ASN A 459 -31.20 -6.49 42.31
CA ASN A 459 -31.04 -5.47 43.35
C ASN A 459 -32.22 -4.49 43.42
N ILE A 460 -32.74 -4.05 42.26
CA ILE A 460 -33.97 -3.24 42.23
C ILE A 460 -35.14 -4.06 42.81
N THR A 461 -35.30 -5.31 42.39
CA THR A 461 -36.38 -6.21 42.82
C THR A 461 -36.36 -6.44 44.32
N SER A 462 -35.19 -6.73 44.90
CA SER A 462 -35.08 -6.96 46.34
C SER A 462 -35.43 -5.71 47.14
N ARG A 463 -34.98 -4.52 46.69
CA ARG A 463 -35.25 -3.24 47.35
C ARG A 463 -36.71 -2.77 47.22
N VAL A 464 -37.35 -3.07 46.09
CA VAL A 464 -38.78 -2.79 45.87
C VAL A 464 -39.65 -3.74 46.68
N SER A 465 -39.27 -5.03 46.77
CA SER A 465 -40.05 -6.07 47.45
C SER A 465 -39.95 -6.01 48.99
N ALA A 466 -38.83 -5.53 49.53
CA ALA A 466 -38.64 -5.45 50.98
C ALA A 466 -39.39 -4.26 51.61
N ASP A 467 -39.20 -3.02 51.10
CA ASP A 467 -39.69 -1.80 51.76
C ASP A 467 -39.98 -0.63 50.78
N PHE A 468 -40.12 -0.88 49.48
CA PHE A 468 -40.19 0.17 48.45
C PHE A 468 -39.12 1.26 48.64
N SER A 469 -37.87 0.87 48.95
CA SER A 469 -36.79 1.78 49.40
C SER A 469 -36.55 2.97 48.46
N LYS A 470 -36.14 4.13 49.02
CA LYS A 470 -35.83 5.35 48.25
C LYS A 470 -34.64 5.11 47.33
N ASP A 471 -33.78 4.18 47.72
CA ASP A 471 -32.56 3.80 47.02
C ASP A 471 -32.76 2.59 46.09
N ALA A 472 -34.01 2.25 45.74
CA ALA A 472 -34.31 1.18 44.79
C ALA A 472 -33.65 1.45 43.42
N CYS A 473 -33.47 2.72 43.05
CA CYS A 473 -32.71 3.16 41.88
C CYS A 473 -31.43 3.89 42.27
N ASN A 474 -30.44 3.14 42.78
CA ASN A 474 -29.11 3.69 43.05
C ASN A 474 -28.41 4.06 41.72
N ALA A 475 -28.14 5.34 41.53
CA ALA A 475 -27.49 5.88 40.33
C ALA A 475 -26.09 5.29 40.05
N SER A 476 -25.36 4.85 41.09
CA SER A 476 -24.01 4.28 40.92
C SER A 476 -24.04 2.89 40.24
N LEU A 477 -25.01 2.03 40.58
CA LEU A 477 -25.19 0.71 39.96
C LEU A 477 -25.57 0.82 38.48
N MET A 478 -26.38 1.83 38.15
CA MET A 478 -26.79 2.11 36.78
C MET A 478 -25.63 2.64 35.94
N SER A 479 -24.80 3.51 36.51
CA SER A 479 -23.60 4.03 35.85
C SER A 479 -22.58 2.93 35.50
N GLU A 480 -22.37 1.97 36.40
CA GLU A 480 -21.44 0.84 36.17
C GLU A 480 -21.92 -0.10 35.05
N SER A 481 -23.23 -0.32 34.98
CA SER A 481 -23.86 -1.13 33.94
C SER A 481 -23.84 -0.45 32.57
N LEU A 482 -24.03 0.88 32.54
CA LEU A 482 -23.89 1.71 31.35
C LEU A 482 -22.45 1.75 30.84
N LYS A 483 -21.45 1.75 31.74
CA LYS A 483 -20.02 1.66 31.36
C LYS A 483 -19.68 0.32 30.69
N LEU A 484 -20.20 -0.79 31.21
CA LEU A 484 -20.01 -2.12 30.61
C LEU A 484 -20.61 -2.22 29.21
N LEU A 485 -21.78 -1.62 28.99
CA LEU A 485 -22.39 -1.50 27.68
C LEU A 485 -21.59 -0.62 26.71
N SER A 486 -20.98 0.44 27.24
CA SER A 486 -20.15 1.28 26.41
C SER A 486 -18.98 0.47 25.82
N ASN A 487 -18.30 -0.39 26.58
CA ASN A 487 -17.11 -1.12 26.09
C ASN A 487 -17.37 -2.24 25.06
N MET A 488 -18.53 -2.26 24.40
CA MET A 488 -18.86 -3.26 23.39
C MET A 488 -18.26 -2.91 22.04
N THR A 489 -17.32 -3.75 21.60
CA THR A 489 -16.74 -3.69 20.26
C THR A 489 -17.19 -4.86 19.38
N ASP A 490 -17.82 -5.89 19.95
CA ASP A 490 -18.17 -7.11 19.23
C ASP A 490 -19.68 -7.17 18.88
N HIS A 491 -19.97 -7.58 17.64
CA HIS A 491 -21.33 -7.57 17.05
C HIS A 491 -22.36 -8.33 17.91
N PRO A 492 -22.11 -9.56 18.39
CA PRO A 492 -23.06 -10.28 19.24
C PRO A 492 -23.33 -9.57 20.57
N ALA A 493 -22.34 -8.91 21.15
CA ALA A 493 -22.52 -8.17 22.41
C ALA A 493 -23.46 -6.98 22.22
N VAL A 494 -23.27 -6.23 21.14
CA VAL A 494 -24.12 -5.08 20.77
C VAL A 494 -25.57 -5.52 20.56
N MET A 495 -25.80 -6.57 19.78
CA MET A 495 -27.16 -7.05 19.47
C MET A 495 -27.87 -7.64 20.70
N ASN A 496 -27.17 -8.40 21.54
CA ASN A 496 -27.74 -8.90 22.80
C ASN A 496 -28.17 -7.77 23.74
N SER A 497 -27.37 -6.70 23.80
CA SER A 497 -27.67 -5.54 24.64
C SER A 497 -28.92 -4.80 24.18
N LEU A 498 -29.08 -4.63 22.87
CA LEU A 498 -30.31 -4.07 22.30
C LEU A 498 -31.52 -4.92 22.70
N GLN A 499 -31.45 -6.25 22.55
CA GLN A 499 -32.53 -7.15 22.95
C GLN A 499 -32.93 -6.95 24.44
N THR A 500 -31.95 -6.85 25.34
CA THR A 500 -32.17 -6.56 26.75
C THR A 500 -32.85 -5.20 26.96
N VAL A 501 -32.47 -4.17 26.21
CA VAL A 501 -33.12 -2.85 26.27
C VAL A 501 -34.58 -2.91 25.83
N THR A 502 -34.93 -3.68 24.80
CA THR A 502 -36.34 -3.85 24.40
C THR A 502 -37.16 -4.57 25.47
N GLN A 503 -36.60 -5.62 26.08
CA GLN A 503 -37.28 -6.32 27.18
C GLN A 503 -37.52 -5.37 28.36
N LEU A 504 -36.53 -4.56 28.69
CA LEU A 504 -36.63 -3.56 29.73
C LEU A 504 -37.69 -2.50 29.41
N ASN A 505 -37.68 -1.94 28.19
CA ASN A 505 -38.66 -0.94 27.79
C ASN A 505 -40.11 -1.49 27.88
N LYS A 506 -40.32 -2.73 27.41
CA LYS A 506 -41.62 -3.41 27.54
C LYS A 506 -42.03 -3.59 29.00
N LEU A 507 -41.09 -3.96 29.88
CA LEU A 507 -41.35 -4.09 31.30
C LEU A 507 -41.76 -2.74 31.91
N THR A 508 -41.00 -1.68 31.64
CA THR A 508 -41.24 -0.31 32.12
C THR A 508 -42.63 0.18 31.71
N GLU A 509 -43.01 0.07 30.43
CA GLU A 509 -44.34 0.47 29.96
C GLU A 509 -45.46 -0.36 30.62
N SER A 510 -45.23 -1.67 30.80
CA SER A 510 -46.16 -2.57 31.48
C SER A 510 -46.34 -2.25 32.97
N MET A 511 -45.33 -1.68 33.63
CA MET A 511 -45.40 -1.20 35.02
C MET A 511 -46.08 0.16 35.10
N LYS A 512 -45.75 1.08 34.18
CA LYS A 512 -46.37 2.41 34.06
C LYS A 512 -47.89 2.32 33.95
N GLU A 513 -48.41 1.40 33.13
CA GLU A 513 -49.85 1.14 33.02
C GLU A 513 -50.48 0.74 34.37
N ARG A 514 -49.77 -0.10 35.15
CA ARG A 514 -50.25 -0.57 36.46
C ARG A 514 -50.18 0.53 37.52
N VAL A 515 -49.11 1.32 37.52
CA VAL A 515 -48.95 2.50 38.39
C VAL A 515 -50.05 3.51 38.11
N LEU A 516 -50.39 3.75 36.84
CA LEU A 516 -51.49 4.64 36.47
C LEU A 516 -52.85 4.14 37.02
N LYS A 517 -53.12 2.83 36.94
CA LYS A 517 -54.32 2.22 37.55
C LYS A 517 -54.33 2.39 39.07
N ALA A 518 -53.20 2.15 39.74
CA ALA A 518 -53.07 2.34 41.18
C ALA A 518 -53.27 3.81 41.59
N HIS A 519 -52.73 4.76 40.82
CA HIS A 519 -52.93 6.19 41.06
C HIS A 519 -54.39 6.62 40.92
N ASN A 520 -55.11 6.12 39.91
CA ASN A 520 -56.54 6.38 39.77
C ASN A 520 -57.35 5.80 40.95
N LEU A 521 -56.95 4.64 41.49
CA LEU A 521 -57.54 4.09 42.71
C LEU A 521 -57.23 4.96 43.94
N MET A 522 -56.01 5.50 44.07
CA MET A 522 -55.68 6.43 45.17
C MET A 522 -56.50 7.71 45.13
N ARG A 523 -56.84 8.22 43.93
CA ARG A 523 -57.77 9.35 43.81
C ARG A 523 -59.16 9.00 44.38
N MET A 524 -59.68 7.81 44.07
CA MET A 524 -60.94 7.34 44.64
C MET A 524 -60.85 7.13 46.16
N ALA A 525 -59.68 6.69 46.66
CA ALA A 525 -59.45 6.56 48.09
C ALA A 525 -59.50 7.93 48.79
N THR A 526 -58.89 8.95 48.19
CA THR A 526 -58.94 10.34 48.67
C THR A 526 -60.39 10.82 48.78
N ASP A 527 -61.19 10.66 47.72
CA ASP A 527 -62.60 11.06 47.71
C ASP A 527 -63.42 10.29 48.77
N SER A 528 -63.18 8.98 48.90
CA SER A 528 -63.86 8.13 49.89
C SER A 528 -63.47 8.48 51.32
N SER A 529 -62.22 8.87 51.56
CA SER A 529 -61.73 9.35 52.85
C SER A 529 -62.41 10.66 53.22
N ALA A 530 -62.39 11.66 52.33
CA ALA A 530 -63.04 12.95 52.58
C ALA A 530 -64.56 12.80 52.83
N GLN A 531 -65.23 11.89 52.11
CA GLN A 531 -66.64 11.57 52.35
C GLN A 531 -66.86 10.87 53.69
N ALA A 532 -65.95 10.01 54.12
CA ALA A 532 -66.01 9.37 55.43
C ALA A 532 -65.84 10.41 56.55
N ASP A 533 -64.88 11.32 56.40
CA ASP A 533 -64.60 12.39 57.36
C ASP A 533 -65.79 13.35 57.48
N ALA A 534 -66.36 13.78 56.35
CA ALA A 534 -67.56 14.63 56.35
C ALA A 534 -68.76 13.93 57.00
N ALA A 535 -68.97 12.63 56.73
CA ALA A 535 -70.05 11.87 57.36
C ALA A 535 -69.83 11.66 58.86
N LEU A 536 -68.56 11.52 59.29
CA LEU A 536 -68.17 11.36 60.67
C LEU A 536 -68.33 12.67 61.46
N GLU A 537 -67.94 13.79 60.87
CA GLU A 537 -68.17 15.13 61.42
C GLU A 537 -69.67 15.41 61.58
N GLU A 538 -70.47 15.09 60.56
CA GLU A 538 -71.93 15.24 60.61
C GLU A 538 -72.57 14.36 61.69
N ALA A 539 -72.12 13.11 61.84
CA ALA A 539 -72.58 12.20 62.89
C ALA A 539 -72.33 12.76 64.30
N ILE A 540 -71.21 13.47 64.49
CA ILE A 540 -70.86 14.11 65.76
C ILE A 540 -71.60 15.44 65.96
N ARG A 541 -71.92 16.16 64.87
CA ARG A 541 -72.65 17.44 64.91
C ARG A 541 -74.14 17.26 65.24
N MET A 542 -74.81 16.27 64.66
CA MET A 542 -76.26 16.06 64.81
C MET A 542 -76.78 15.97 66.27
N PRO A 543 -76.13 15.23 67.21
CA PRO A 543 -76.57 15.19 68.61
C PRO A 543 -76.56 16.57 69.29
N ARG A 544 -75.64 17.46 68.88
CA ARG A 544 -75.48 18.80 69.45
C ARG A 544 -76.59 19.75 69.02
N GLU A 545 -77.02 19.68 67.77
CA GLU A 545 -78.03 20.60 67.23
C GLU A 545 -79.46 20.23 67.61
N ARG A 546 -79.75 18.92 67.71
CA ARG A 546 -81.10 18.44 68.05
C ARG A 546 -81.39 18.39 69.56
N SER A 547 -80.38 18.42 70.42
CA SER A 547 -80.58 18.39 71.89
C SER A 547 -80.90 19.74 72.53
N GLY A 548 -80.70 20.86 71.83
CA GLY A 548 -81.09 22.22 72.27
C GLY A 548 -80.51 22.71 73.62
N LYS A 549 -79.62 21.94 74.27
CA LYS A 549 -78.99 22.26 75.56
C LYS A 549 -77.46 22.22 75.44
N PRO A 550 -76.72 23.11 76.13
CA PRO A 550 -75.26 23.13 76.09
C PRO A 550 -74.70 21.97 76.94
N GLN A 551 -74.65 20.76 76.38
CA GLN A 551 -73.91 19.66 76.99
C GLN A 551 -72.44 19.66 76.52
N CYS A 552 -71.56 19.81 77.52
CA CYS A 552 -70.10 19.61 77.58
C CYS A 552 -69.24 19.97 76.34
N PRO A 553 -68.77 21.23 76.24
CA PRO A 553 -67.78 21.67 75.25
C PRO A 553 -66.46 20.87 75.27
N ALA A 554 -66.10 20.27 76.41
CA ALA A 554 -64.85 19.53 76.59
C ALA A 554 -64.83 18.18 75.86
N LEU A 555 -65.95 17.45 75.88
CA LEU A 555 -66.08 16.15 75.21
C LEU A 555 -66.05 16.32 73.68
N TYR A 556 -66.75 17.34 73.19
CA TYR A 556 -66.77 17.72 71.77
C TYR A 556 -65.38 18.15 71.26
N ARG A 557 -64.65 18.99 72.03
CA ARG A 557 -63.26 19.36 71.70
C ARG A 557 -62.31 18.17 71.71
N GLN A 558 -62.46 17.24 72.65
CA GLN A 558 -61.65 16.02 72.66
C GLN A 558 -61.90 15.15 71.43
N LEU A 559 -63.11 15.14 70.89
CA LEU A 559 -63.49 14.26 69.78
C LEU A 559 -63.17 14.86 68.40
N LEU A 560 -63.30 16.18 68.23
CA LEU A 560 -62.73 16.87 67.08
C LEU A 560 -61.20 16.77 67.05
N ASN A 561 -60.55 16.91 68.20
CA ASN A 561 -59.09 16.72 68.30
C ASN A 561 -58.68 15.26 68.01
N MET A 562 -59.49 14.26 68.39
CA MET A 562 -59.25 12.85 68.03
C MET A 562 -59.47 12.54 66.54
N LEU A 563 -60.23 13.37 65.82
CA LEU A 563 -60.37 13.30 64.36
C LEU A 563 -59.24 14.03 63.60
N GLY A 564 -58.30 14.66 64.30
CA GLY A 564 -57.23 15.45 63.68
C GLY A 564 -57.70 16.76 63.04
N LEU A 565 -58.96 17.16 63.26
CA LEU A 565 -59.52 18.43 62.81
C LEU A 565 -59.24 19.49 63.89
N HIS A 566 -58.14 20.21 63.75
CA HIS A 566 -57.89 21.40 64.58
C HIS A 566 -58.76 22.56 64.14
N TRP A 567 -59.26 23.31 65.11
CA TRP A 567 -59.82 24.66 64.93
C TRP A 567 -58.74 25.71 65.19
#